data_AF-X1IC74-F1
#
_entry.id   AF-X1IC74-F1
#
_cell.length_a   1.000
_cell.length_b   1.000
_cell.length_c   1.000
_cell.angle_alpha   90.00
_cell.angle_beta   90.00
_cell.angle_gamma   90.00
#
_symmetry.space_group_name_H-M   'P 1'
#
loop_
_entity.id
_entity.type
_entity.pdbx_description
1 polymer ?
#
loop_
_entity_poly.entity_id
_entity_poly.type
_entity_poly.pdbx_seq_one_letter_code
_entity_poly.pdbx_strand_id
1 'polypeptide(L)'
;MSISLLEPLIEQTKKEFGAFDIKSIPAIDLGCTFWAIYRAEGQLLNLKEVVEYFPELEPWKEDVEEAFAMKDLVSKIYRYVRDNEGCLQKDLKKVFGFEDGGLISYVVYNMALVGNLERKKKGNTYSLFAK
;
A
#
# COMPACT_ATOMS: atom_id res chain seq x y z
N MET A 1 -5.27 13.25 -10.76
CA MET A 1 -4.82 11.85 -10.52
C MET A 1 -5.37 10.96 -11.60
N SER A 2 -4.60 9.97 -12.03
CA SER A 2 -4.93 9.05 -13.12
C SER A 2 -6.15 8.14 -12.87
N ILE A 3 -6.71 8.06 -11.65
CA ILE A 3 -7.97 7.33 -11.36
C ILE A 3 -9.09 7.79 -12.30
N SER A 4 -9.20 9.09 -12.56
CA SER A 4 -10.20 9.65 -13.49
C SER A 4 -10.10 9.12 -14.93
N LEU A 5 -9.01 8.43 -15.28
CA LEU A 5 -8.81 7.80 -16.58
C LEU A 5 -9.20 6.32 -16.60
N LEU A 6 -9.62 5.73 -15.47
CA LEU A 6 -10.02 4.32 -15.41
C LEU A 6 -11.26 4.04 -16.26
N GLU A 7 -12.28 4.89 -16.19
CA GLU A 7 -13.47 4.76 -17.02
C GLU A 7 -13.14 4.90 -18.51
N PRO A 8 -12.47 5.97 -18.98
CA PRO A 8 -12.01 6.05 -20.37
C PRO A 8 -11.15 4.86 -20.81
N LEU A 9 -10.28 4.35 -19.93
CA LEU A 9 -9.46 3.18 -20.22
C LEU A 9 -10.33 1.94 -20.46
N ILE A 10 -11.29 1.66 -19.57
CA ILE A 10 -12.20 0.52 -19.70
C ILE A 10 -13.02 0.62 -20.99
N GLU A 11 -13.63 1.78 -21.24
CA GLU A 11 -14.46 2.00 -22.42
C GLU A 11 -13.66 1.85 -23.71
N GLN A 12 -12.47 2.47 -23.77
CA GLN A 12 -11.64 2.43 -24.96
C GLN A 12 -11.08 1.04 -25.22
N THR A 13 -10.60 0.33 -24.20
CA THR A 13 -10.08 -1.04 -24.33
C THR A 13 -11.18 -1.98 -24.83
N LYS A 14 -12.40 -1.91 -24.28
CA LYS A 14 -13.53 -2.73 -24.75
C LYS A 14 -13.93 -2.37 -26.19
N LYS A 15 -13.91 -1.09 -26.55
CA LYS A 15 -14.22 -0.65 -27.91
C LYS A 15 -13.21 -1.16 -28.93
N GLU A 16 -11.93 -1.18 -28.58
CA GLU A 16 -10.84 -1.53 -29.50
C GLU A 16 -10.61 -3.04 -29.60
N PHE A 17 -10.71 -3.76 -28.48
CA PHE A 17 -10.35 -5.18 -28.38
C PHE A 17 -11.53 -6.12 -28.07
N GLY A 18 -12.72 -5.57 -27.79
CA GLY A 18 -13.93 -6.35 -27.50
C GLY A 18 -14.01 -6.90 -26.06
N ALA A 19 -12.94 -6.76 -25.27
CA ALA A 19 -12.87 -7.22 -23.88
C ALA A 19 -11.90 -6.34 -23.07
N PHE A 20 -11.97 -6.46 -21.74
CA PHE A 20 -11.02 -5.86 -20.82
C PHE A 20 -10.24 -6.97 -20.11
N ASP A 21 -9.01 -7.24 -20.57
CA ASP A 21 -8.16 -8.33 -20.10
C ASP A 21 -6.85 -7.85 -19.44
N ILE A 22 -6.75 -6.54 -19.17
CA ILE A 22 -5.63 -5.91 -18.48
C ILE A 22 -5.41 -6.58 -17.12
N LYS A 23 -4.13 -6.80 -16.77
CA LYS A 23 -3.72 -7.52 -15.55
C LYS A 23 -3.00 -6.66 -14.52
N SER A 24 -2.65 -5.42 -14.87
CA SER A 24 -2.04 -4.46 -13.96
C SER A 24 -2.43 -3.07 -14.40
N ILE A 25 -2.80 -2.24 -13.42
CA ILE A 25 -3.10 -0.83 -13.63
C ILE A 25 -2.27 -0.06 -12.62
N PRO A 26 -1.14 0.54 -13.04
CA PRO A 26 -0.23 1.22 -12.12
C PRO A 26 -0.90 2.30 -11.26
N ALA A 27 -1.98 2.92 -11.76
CA ALA A 27 -2.76 3.90 -11.00
C ALA A 27 -3.44 3.28 -9.76
N ILE A 28 -3.86 2.02 -9.85
CA ILE A 28 -4.44 1.26 -8.74
C ILE A 28 -3.29 0.70 -7.90
N ASP A 29 -2.36 -0.05 -8.50
CA ASP A 29 -1.29 -0.76 -7.78
C ASP A 29 -0.44 0.19 -6.91
N LEU A 30 0.01 1.31 -7.50
CA LEU A 30 0.77 2.33 -6.77
C LEU A 30 -0.14 3.20 -5.88
N GLY A 31 -1.38 3.44 -6.31
CA GLY A 31 -2.37 4.21 -5.55
C GLY A 31 -2.65 3.57 -4.20
N CYS A 32 -2.97 2.27 -4.19
CA CYS A 32 -3.16 1.44 -3.00
C CYS A 32 -1.99 1.60 -2.03
N THR A 33 -0.78 1.35 -2.52
CA THR A 33 0.44 1.42 -1.69
C THR A 33 0.63 2.81 -1.11
N PHE A 34 0.70 3.85 -1.94
CA PHE A 34 1.07 5.18 -1.44
C PHE A 34 -0.02 5.82 -0.60
N TRP A 35 -1.31 5.65 -0.93
CA TRP A 35 -2.38 6.17 -0.07
C TRP A 35 -2.45 5.45 1.27
N ALA A 36 -2.16 4.15 1.32
CA ALA A 36 -1.99 3.43 2.58
C ALA A 36 -0.83 4.00 3.42
N ILE A 37 0.35 4.20 2.81
CA ILE A 37 1.53 4.77 3.46
C ILE A 37 1.29 6.19 3.99
N TYR A 38 0.60 7.04 3.22
CA TYR A 38 0.23 8.39 3.64
C TYR A 38 -0.97 8.44 4.58
N ARG A 39 -1.62 7.29 4.83
CA ARG A 39 -2.88 7.19 5.57
C ARG A 39 -4.00 8.05 4.97
N ALA A 40 -4.01 8.19 3.65
CA ALA A 40 -4.96 8.98 2.90
C ALA A 40 -6.28 8.21 2.70
N GLU A 41 -7.01 8.00 3.80
CA GLU A 41 -8.24 7.20 3.81
C GLU A 41 -9.29 7.66 2.80
N GLY A 42 -9.51 8.96 2.65
CA GLY A 42 -10.45 9.48 1.65
C GLY A 42 -10.07 9.09 0.20
N GLN A 43 -8.78 8.94 -0.10
CA GLN A 43 -8.33 8.49 -1.42
C GLN A 43 -8.52 6.98 -1.59
N LEU A 44 -8.28 6.18 -0.55
CA LEU A 44 -8.56 4.75 -0.55
C LEU A 44 -10.06 4.45 -0.69
N LEU A 45 -10.92 5.24 -0.03
CA LEU A 45 -12.37 5.14 -0.17
C LEU A 45 -12.83 5.48 -1.59
N ASN A 46 -12.32 6.57 -2.17
CA ASN A 46 -12.62 6.92 -3.56
C ASN A 46 -12.17 5.83 -4.54
N LEU A 47 -10.97 5.27 -4.34
CA LEU A 47 -10.51 4.14 -5.15
C LEU A 47 -11.42 2.92 -5.00
N LYS A 48 -11.82 2.61 -3.76
CA LYS A 48 -12.75 1.52 -3.48
C LYS A 48 -14.07 1.70 -4.22
N GLU A 49 -14.67 2.89 -4.14
CA GLU A 49 -15.91 3.21 -4.85
C GLU A 49 -15.76 3.00 -6.36
N VAL A 50 -14.66 3.44 -6.97
CA VAL A 50 -14.40 3.26 -8.40
C VAL A 50 -14.24 1.78 -8.76
N VAL A 51 -13.45 1.03 -7.99
CA VAL A 51 -13.21 -0.41 -8.23
C VAL A 51 -14.48 -1.23 -8.03
N GLU A 52 -15.33 -0.86 -7.08
CA GLU A 52 -16.63 -1.51 -6.86
C GLU A 52 -17.67 -1.14 -7.93
N TYR A 53 -17.57 0.06 -8.51
CA TYR A 53 -18.49 0.54 -9.53
C TYR A 53 -18.29 -0.16 -10.88
N PHE A 54 -17.04 -0.37 -11.31
CA PHE A 54 -16.72 -1.00 -12.60
C PHE A 54 -16.47 -2.50 -12.46
N PRO A 55 -17.33 -3.38 -13.02
CA PRO A 55 -17.13 -4.84 -12.95
C PRO A 55 -15.80 -5.32 -13.54
N GLU A 56 -15.24 -4.59 -14.51
CA GLU A 56 -13.94 -4.87 -15.11
C GLU A 56 -12.79 -4.75 -14.11
N LEU A 57 -12.97 -4.01 -13.03
CA LEU A 57 -11.98 -3.79 -11.99
C LEU A 57 -12.10 -4.78 -10.81
N GLU A 58 -13.00 -5.77 -10.88
CA GLU A 58 -13.14 -6.82 -9.85
C GLU A 58 -11.80 -7.41 -9.37
N PRO A 59 -10.82 -7.71 -10.25
CA PRO A 59 -9.55 -8.30 -9.82
C PRO A 59 -8.74 -7.46 -8.82
N TRP A 60 -8.97 -6.16 -8.75
CA TRP A 60 -8.25 -5.23 -7.86
C TRP A 60 -8.94 -5.00 -6.51
N LYS A 61 -10.11 -5.61 -6.26
CA LYS A 61 -10.80 -5.43 -4.97
C LYS A 61 -9.95 -5.88 -3.79
N GLU A 62 -9.28 -7.02 -3.92
CA GLU A 62 -8.39 -7.55 -2.90
C GLU A 62 -7.22 -6.59 -2.63
N ASP A 63 -6.60 -6.03 -3.67
CA ASP A 63 -5.52 -5.04 -3.52
C ASP A 63 -5.97 -3.79 -2.74
N VAL A 64 -7.21 -3.34 -2.97
CA VAL A 64 -7.80 -2.20 -2.25
C VAL A 64 -8.06 -2.55 -0.78
N GLU A 65 -8.56 -3.75 -0.49
CA GLU A 65 -8.75 -4.24 0.89
C GLU A 65 -7.42 -4.37 1.64
N GLU A 66 -6.40 -4.93 0.98
CA GLU A 66 -5.03 -4.99 1.51
C GLU A 66 -4.48 -3.60 1.81
N ALA A 67 -4.78 -2.60 0.97
CA ALA A 67 -4.36 -1.22 1.22
C ALA A 67 -4.95 -0.64 2.51
N PHE A 68 -6.19 -0.99 2.87
CA PHE A 68 -6.77 -0.60 4.16
C PHE A 68 -6.06 -1.30 5.33
N ALA A 69 -5.77 -2.60 5.23
CA ALA A 69 -4.99 -3.30 6.25
C ALA A 69 -3.58 -2.71 6.40
N MET A 70 -2.97 -2.33 5.27
CA MET A 70 -1.66 -1.68 5.21
C MET A 70 -1.68 -0.30 5.89
N LYS A 71 -2.72 0.51 5.67
CA LYS A 71 -2.94 1.81 6.35
C LYS A 71 -2.87 1.68 7.87
N ASP A 72 -3.53 0.66 8.42
CA ASP A 72 -3.58 0.42 9.85
C ASP A 72 -2.22 -0.07 10.37
N LEU A 73 -1.55 -0.94 9.60
CA LEU A 73 -0.19 -1.40 9.91
C LEU A 73 0.82 -0.25 9.93
N VAL A 74 0.76 0.68 8.97
CA VAL A 74 1.58 1.89 8.91
C VAL A 74 1.46 2.70 10.22
N SER A 75 0.22 2.86 10.70
CA SER A 75 -0.06 3.59 11.94
C SER A 75 0.54 2.89 13.16
N LYS A 76 0.44 1.55 13.23
CA LYS A 76 1.02 0.73 14.29
C LYS A 76 2.55 0.79 14.28
N ILE A 77 3.17 0.64 13.10
CA ILE A 77 4.63 0.70 12.93
C ILE A 77 5.16 2.07 13.33
N TYR A 78 4.57 3.16 12.82
CA TYR A 78 5.05 4.51 13.12
C TYR A 78 5.01 4.80 14.63
N ARG A 79 3.89 4.47 15.29
CA ARG A 79 3.74 4.65 16.74
C ARG A 79 4.79 3.84 17.50
N TYR A 80 4.94 2.56 17.16
CA TYR A 80 5.89 1.69 17.84
C TYR A 80 7.34 2.17 17.68
N VAL A 81 7.75 2.53 16.47
CA VAL A 81 9.12 3.02 16.20
C VAL A 81 9.39 4.35 16.91
N ARG A 82 8.41 5.26 16.90
CA ARG A 82 8.52 6.54 17.63
C ARG A 82 8.71 6.31 19.14
N ASP A 83 7.99 5.34 19.70
CA ASP A 83 8.05 5.04 21.14
C ASP A 83 9.27 4.14 21.48
N ASN A 84 9.93 3.54 20.47
CA ASN A 84 11.04 2.59 20.62
C ASN A 84 12.13 2.83 19.57
N GLU A 85 12.72 4.02 19.54
CA GLU A 85 13.73 4.36 18.53
C GLU A 85 14.92 3.39 18.51
N GLY A 86 15.42 3.09 17.31
CA GLY A 86 16.51 2.15 17.10
C GLY A 86 16.09 0.67 17.11
N CYS A 87 14.79 0.36 17.31
CA CYS A 87 14.27 -1.01 17.24
C CYS A 87 14.63 -1.67 15.90
N LEU A 88 14.80 -3.00 15.91
CA LEU A 88 15.19 -3.73 14.71
C LEU A 88 13.96 -4.10 13.88
N GLN A 89 14.03 -3.86 12.56
CA GLN A 89 12.97 -4.19 11.61
C GLN A 89 12.55 -5.66 11.70
N LYS A 90 13.51 -6.59 11.88
CA LYS A 90 13.23 -8.03 11.99
C LYS A 90 12.38 -8.41 13.21
N ASP A 91 12.40 -7.58 14.26
CA ASP A 91 11.70 -7.87 15.51
C ASP A 91 10.22 -7.44 15.44
N LEU A 92 9.86 -6.54 14.51
CA LEU A 92 8.50 -6.04 14.34
C LEU A 92 7.47 -7.15 14.10
N LYS A 93 7.85 -8.22 13.40
CA LYS A 93 6.99 -9.40 13.18
C LYS A 93 6.51 -9.98 14.51
N LYS A 94 7.44 -10.17 15.44
CA LYS A 94 7.17 -10.71 16.78
C LYS A 94 6.36 -9.73 17.62
N VAL A 95 6.68 -8.44 17.53
CA VAL A 95 5.99 -7.37 18.28
C VAL A 95 4.51 -7.31 17.93
N PHE A 96 4.17 -7.39 16.65
CA PHE A 96 2.79 -7.26 16.20
C PHE A 96 2.04 -8.59 16.06
N GLY A 97 2.71 -9.72 16.29
CA GLY A 97 2.12 -11.05 16.10
C GLY A 97 1.71 -11.34 14.66
N PHE A 98 2.37 -10.72 13.67
CA PHE A 98 2.08 -10.93 12.27
C PHE A 98 2.75 -12.21 11.76
N GLU A 99 2.06 -12.99 10.96
CA GLU A 99 2.63 -14.18 10.32
C GLU A 99 3.44 -13.82 9.07
N ASP A 100 3.01 -12.78 8.35
CA ASP A 100 3.70 -12.29 7.15
C ASP A 100 4.74 -11.21 7.49
N GLY A 101 6.02 -11.60 7.50
CA GLY A 101 7.13 -10.67 7.64
C GLY A 101 7.45 -9.90 6.36
N GLY A 102 6.99 -10.40 5.20
CA GLY A 102 7.15 -9.78 3.89
C GLY A 102 6.41 -8.45 3.82
N LEU A 103 5.12 -8.44 4.17
CA LEU A 103 4.31 -7.22 4.24
C LEU A 103 4.93 -6.16 5.16
N ILE A 104 5.37 -6.53 6.36
CA ILE A 104 6.05 -5.58 7.28
C ILE A 104 7.29 -4.99 6.62
N SER A 105 8.12 -5.82 5.98
CA SER A 105 9.33 -5.37 5.30
C SER A 105 9.01 -4.40 4.16
N TYR A 106 7.98 -4.71 3.37
CA TYR A 106 7.49 -3.88 2.28
C TYR A 106 6.97 -2.52 2.78
N VAL A 107 6.15 -2.52 3.84
CA VAL A 107 5.62 -1.29 4.44
C VAL A 107 6.74 -0.44 5.01
N VAL A 108 7.66 -1.02 5.78
CA VAL A 108 8.81 -0.29 6.34
C VAL A 108 9.70 0.30 5.24
N TYR A 109 9.91 -0.45 4.15
CA TYR A 109 10.65 0.05 2.99
C TYR A 109 9.97 1.29 2.40
N ASN A 110 8.67 1.23 2.11
CA ASN A 110 7.95 2.35 1.50
C ASN A 110 7.78 3.53 2.46
N MET A 111 7.58 3.29 3.77
CA MET A 111 7.58 4.33 4.79
C MET A 111 8.91 5.09 4.82
N ALA A 112 10.03 4.39 4.66
CA ALA A 112 11.34 5.04 4.58
C ALA A 112 11.54 5.80 3.26
N LEU A 113 11.04 5.25 2.15
CA LEU A 113 11.10 5.88 0.83
C LEU A 113 10.40 7.25 0.82
N VAL A 114 9.23 7.36 1.47
CA VAL A 114 8.47 8.62 1.55
C VAL A 114 8.88 9.52 2.71
N GLY A 115 9.86 9.11 3.52
CA GLY A 115 10.39 9.91 4.62
C GLY A 115 9.62 9.84 5.93
N ASN A 116 8.71 8.87 6.13
CA ASN A 116 8.04 8.64 7.42
C ASN A 116 8.97 7.97 8.45
N LEU A 117 9.99 7.24 7.98
CA LEU A 117 10.96 6.54 8.82
C LEU A 117 12.37 6.72 8.25
N GLU A 118 13.37 6.55 9.10
CA GLU A 118 14.76 6.34 8.70
C GLU A 118 15.18 4.90 9.00
N ARG A 119 15.87 4.27 8.03
CA ARG A 119 16.43 2.93 8.16
C ARG A 119 17.94 3.02 8.20
N LYS A 120 18.56 2.64 9.32
CA LYS A 120 20.03 2.51 9.45
C LYS A 120 20.43 1.05 9.45
N LYS A 121 21.24 0.64 8.47
CA LYS A 121 21.70 -0.75 8.35
C LYS A 121 22.48 -1.16 9.60
N LYS A 122 22.13 -2.30 10.19
CA LYS A 122 22.76 -2.89 11.38
C LYS A 122 22.88 -4.39 11.19
N GLY A 123 24.07 -4.85 10.79
CA GLY A 123 24.31 -6.25 10.42
C GLY A 123 23.44 -6.67 9.23
N ASN A 124 22.63 -7.71 9.42
CA ASN A 124 21.69 -8.24 8.42
C ASN A 124 20.28 -7.62 8.49
N THR A 125 20.07 -6.58 9.30
CA THR A 125 18.79 -5.90 9.46
C THR A 125 18.95 -4.39 9.50
N TYR A 126 17.89 -3.66 9.86
CA TYR A 126 17.89 -2.21 9.98
C TYR A 126 17.35 -1.80 11.35
N SER A 127 18.02 -0.84 11.98
CA SER A 127 17.45 -0.05 13.07
C SER A 127 16.55 1.03 12.49
N LEU A 128 15.38 1.21 13.08
CA LEU A 128 14.34 2.12 12.61
C LEU A 128 14.23 3.34 13.52
N PHE A 129 13.99 4.50 12.92
CA PHE A 129 13.78 5.77 13.62
C PHE A 129 12.58 6.49 12.98
N ALA A 130 11.75 7.13 13.80
CA ALA A 130 10.64 7.94 13.28
C ALA A 130 11.17 9.27 12.74
N LYS A 131 10.51 9.79 11.70
CA LYS A 131 10.76 11.12 11.14
C LYS A 131 9.54 12.02 11.38
#